data_AF-A0A661N6J2-F1
#
_entry.id   AF-A0A661N6J2-F1
#
_cell.length_a   1.000
_cell.length_b   1.000
_cell.length_c   1.000
_cell.angle_alpha   90.00
_cell.angle_beta   90.00
_cell.angle_gamma   90.00
#
_symmetry.space_group_name_H-M   'P 1'
#
loop_
_entity.id
_entity.type
_entity.pdbx_description
1 polymer ?
#
loop_
_entity_poly.entity_id
_entity_poly.type
_entity_poly.pdbx_seq_one_letter_code
_entity_poly.pdbx_strand_id
1 'polypeptide(L)'
;MLYPIPFWNPDAEEAAVTASVPSSPHIEYIAFRVGLKPALRLAPGRGLARERTRAEAQGLATRVRVGGSGRELLYIARDERRATALSEAEALSLCGTDASIEGHRELGRLLGYPRCCVDAFVTRLADLQPQAHDASEDYLAVHDALGRTKIAHGRLNPTPRGGESTLISYYPCRFDCTLSLRYGEALFRKIAGRWPHRADEIRRWLMEPVTLTAAGTRLPADASSEGDVTLRFDAW
;
A
#
# COMPACT_ATOMS: atom_id res chain seq x y z
N MET A 1 -4.35 36.82 -2.24
CA MET A 1 -2.99 36.81 -1.65
C MET A 1 -2.47 35.38 -1.76
N LEU A 2 -1.73 35.07 -2.83
CA LEU A 2 -1.25 33.72 -3.14
C LEU A 2 0.07 33.51 -2.37
N TYR A 3 0.09 32.56 -1.44
CA TYR A 3 1.34 32.16 -0.77
C TYR A 3 2.27 31.51 -1.80
N PRO A 4 3.51 31.98 -1.98
CA PRO A 4 4.47 31.30 -2.83
C PRO A 4 4.82 29.95 -2.17
N ILE A 5 4.53 28.86 -2.87
CA ILE A 5 5.02 27.52 -2.52
C ILE A 5 6.55 27.59 -2.66
N PRO A 6 7.34 27.27 -1.62
CA PRO A 6 8.79 27.30 -1.74
C PRO A 6 9.23 26.31 -2.81
N PHE A 7 10.09 26.80 -3.72
CA PHE A 7 10.67 26.04 -4.82
C PHE A 7 11.43 24.84 -4.22
N TRP A 8 10.95 23.63 -4.52
CA TRP A 8 11.53 22.39 -4.03
C TRP A 8 12.97 22.23 -4.56
N ASN A 9 13.94 22.13 -3.66
CA ASN A 9 15.34 21.87 -3.98
C ASN A 9 15.64 20.37 -3.74
N PRO A 10 15.79 19.55 -4.80
CA PRO A 10 16.10 18.12 -4.68
C PRO A 10 17.45 17.82 -4.02
N ASP A 11 18.41 18.74 -4.11
CA ASP A 11 19.79 18.53 -3.62
C ASP A 11 19.91 18.75 -2.11
N ALA A 12 19.02 19.58 -1.53
CA ALA A 12 18.96 19.80 -0.09
C ALA A 12 18.39 18.59 0.69
N GLU A 13 17.57 17.73 0.04
CA GLU A 13 17.10 16.48 0.63
C GLU A 13 18.20 15.39 0.64
N GLU A 14 19.11 15.40 -0.33
CA GLU A 14 20.21 14.44 -0.41
C GLU A 14 21.23 14.61 0.74
N ALA A 15 21.47 15.87 1.15
CA ALA A 15 22.29 16.19 2.32
C ALA A 15 21.61 15.85 3.66
N ALA A 16 20.27 15.87 3.73
CA ALA A 16 19.53 15.51 4.94
C ALA A 16 19.27 13.98 5.07
N VAL A 17 19.36 13.24 3.96
CA VAL A 17 19.17 11.78 3.90
C VAL A 17 20.45 11.01 4.26
N THR A 18 21.62 11.63 4.17
CA THR A 18 22.93 10.95 4.30
C THR A 18 23.47 10.81 5.73
N ALA A 19 22.91 11.51 6.73
CA ALA A 19 23.46 11.49 8.10
C ALA A 19 22.73 10.54 9.09
N SER A 20 21.65 9.86 8.68
CA SER A 20 21.04 8.74 9.42
C SER A 20 20.08 8.00 8.50
N VAL A 21 20.60 7.15 7.61
CA VAL A 21 19.83 6.51 6.53
C VAL A 21 18.49 5.98 7.04
N PRO A 22 17.34 6.61 6.73
CA PRO A 22 16.11 5.84 6.63
C PRO A 22 16.30 5.01 5.37
N SER A 23 16.38 3.69 5.52
CA SER A 23 16.34 2.72 4.42
C SER A 23 15.31 3.17 3.38
N SER A 24 15.73 3.62 2.19
CA SER A 24 14.93 3.99 1.00
C SER A 24 13.59 4.72 1.25
N PRO A 25 13.31 5.90 0.66
CA PRO A 25 11.99 6.54 0.82
C PRO A 25 10.88 5.53 0.55
N HIS A 26 9.97 5.37 1.52
CA HIS A 26 8.85 4.44 1.44
C HIS A 26 8.15 4.67 0.11
N ILE A 27 7.94 3.62 -0.69
CA ILE A 27 7.47 3.76 -2.09
C ILE A 27 6.17 4.58 -2.18
N GLU A 28 5.32 4.47 -1.16
CA GLU A 28 4.11 5.29 -1.06
C GLU A 28 4.38 6.81 -0.97
N TYR A 29 5.43 7.24 -0.27
CA TYR A 29 5.80 8.66 -0.22
C TYR A 29 6.20 9.16 -1.60
N ILE A 30 6.91 8.36 -2.40
CA ILE A 30 7.21 8.70 -3.80
C ILE A 30 5.91 8.89 -4.57
N ALA A 31 4.97 7.94 -4.45
CA ALA A 31 3.66 8.03 -5.10
C ALA A 31 2.87 9.28 -4.67
N PHE A 32 2.90 9.63 -3.39
CA PHE A 32 2.24 10.81 -2.86
C PHE A 32 2.87 12.11 -3.37
N ARG A 33 4.21 12.20 -3.33
CA ARG A 33 4.98 13.38 -3.76
C ARG A 33 4.78 13.67 -5.25
N VAL A 34 4.80 12.63 -6.09
CA VAL A 34 4.60 12.76 -7.55
C VAL A 34 3.13 12.84 -7.97
N GLY A 35 2.20 12.87 -7.01
CA GLY A 35 0.77 13.08 -7.27
C GLY A 35 0.01 11.85 -7.76
N LEU A 36 0.60 10.66 -7.69
CA LEU A 36 -0.08 9.39 -8.01
C LEU A 36 -1.01 8.93 -6.87
N LYS A 37 -0.62 9.21 -5.62
CA LYS A 37 -1.45 8.92 -4.44
C LYS A 37 -1.89 10.24 -3.81
N PRO A 38 -3.19 10.44 -3.52
CA PRO A 38 -3.66 11.70 -2.97
C PRO A 38 -3.41 11.86 -1.46
N ALA A 39 -3.12 10.78 -0.75
CA ALA A 39 -2.85 10.76 0.69
C ALA A 39 -2.09 9.48 1.09
N LEU A 40 -1.59 9.45 2.33
CA LEU A 40 -0.92 8.30 2.93
C LEU A 40 -1.70 7.80 4.14
N ARG A 41 -1.63 6.49 4.39
CA ARG A 41 -2.06 5.82 5.61
C ARG A 41 -0.91 4.97 6.08
N LEU A 42 -0.19 5.44 7.09
CA LEU A 42 0.98 4.76 7.64
C LEU A 42 0.54 3.91 8.84
N ALA A 43 0.93 2.63 8.77
CA ALA A 43 0.65 1.66 9.81
C ALA A 43 1.46 1.94 11.08
N PRO A 44 1.06 1.37 12.23
CA PRO A 44 1.75 1.56 13.48
C PRO A 44 3.18 1.02 13.40
N GLY A 45 4.15 1.81 13.86
CA GLY A 45 5.55 1.42 13.82
C GLY A 45 6.47 2.42 14.49
N ARG A 46 7.76 2.05 14.59
CA ARG A 46 8.79 2.97 15.09
C ARG A 46 8.91 4.15 14.12
N GLY A 47 8.80 5.36 14.65
CA GLY A 47 9.03 6.58 13.86
C GLY A 47 7.79 7.31 13.37
N LEU A 48 6.55 6.89 13.69
CA LEU A 48 5.35 7.64 13.31
C LEU A 48 5.38 9.11 13.77
N ALA A 49 5.86 9.37 15.00
CA ALA A 49 6.04 10.74 15.48
C ALA A 49 7.01 11.55 14.61
N ARG A 50 8.13 10.93 14.18
CA ARG A 50 9.11 11.56 13.28
C ARG A 50 8.50 11.83 11.91
N GLU A 51 7.75 10.88 11.36
CA GLU A 51 7.06 11.03 10.08
C GLU A 51 6.01 12.14 10.14
N ARG A 52 5.26 12.23 11.24
CA ARG A 52 4.31 13.31 11.50
C ARG A 52 5.01 14.67 11.53
N THR A 53 6.06 14.84 12.35
CA THR A 53 6.82 16.09 12.41
C THR A 53 7.38 16.48 11.04
N ARG A 54 7.90 15.51 10.28
CA ARG A 54 8.42 15.74 8.93
C ARG A 54 7.32 16.22 7.98
N ALA A 55 6.16 15.60 8.01
CA ALA A 55 5.02 15.98 7.17
C ALA A 55 4.52 17.39 7.50
N GLU A 56 4.36 17.69 8.80
CA GLU A 56 3.94 19.01 9.28
C GLU A 56 4.94 20.11 8.89
N ALA A 57 6.25 19.84 9.00
CA ALA A 57 7.30 20.76 8.55
C ALA A 57 7.26 21.03 7.04
N GLN A 58 6.67 20.13 6.24
CA GLN A 58 6.44 20.32 4.81
C GLN A 58 5.09 20.99 4.50
N GLY A 59 4.37 21.45 5.53
CA GLY A 59 3.04 22.06 5.38
C GLY A 59 1.94 21.06 5.00
N LEU A 60 2.16 19.76 5.22
CA LEU A 60 1.16 18.73 4.98
C LEU A 60 0.25 18.60 6.20
N ALA A 61 -1.03 18.31 5.97
CA ALA A 61 -1.98 18.03 7.02
C ALA A 61 -1.80 16.60 7.54
N THR A 62 -1.86 16.44 8.86
CA THR A 62 -1.71 15.14 9.52
C THR A 62 -2.89 14.86 10.44
N ARG A 63 -3.25 13.57 10.56
CA ARG A 63 -4.19 13.07 11.57
C ARG A 63 -3.68 11.77 12.15
N VAL A 64 -3.78 11.63 13.46
CA VAL A 64 -3.47 10.38 14.16
C VAL A 64 -4.78 9.77 14.67
N ARG A 65 -4.92 8.47 14.51
CA ARG A 65 -6.03 7.70 15.08
C ARG A 65 -5.49 6.48 15.79
N VAL A 66 -6.04 6.16 16.96
CA VAL A 66 -5.80 4.88 17.61
C VAL A 66 -6.80 3.87 17.05
N GLY A 67 -6.31 2.83 16.36
CA GLY A 67 -7.13 1.75 15.83
C GLY A 67 -7.65 0.81 16.94
N GLY A 68 -8.52 -0.14 16.58
CA GLY A 68 -9.15 -1.06 17.54
C GLY A 68 -8.16 -1.91 18.35
N SER A 69 -6.93 -2.11 17.85
CA SER A 69 -5.83 -2.81 18.54
C SER A 69 -5.03 -1.91 19.51
N GLY A 70 -5.45 -0.66 19.74
CA GLY A 70 -4.70 0.31 20.52
C GLY A 70 -3.48 0.89 19.80
N ARG A 71 -3.30 0.56 18.51
CA ARG A 71 -2.15 1.00 17.73
C ARG A 71 -2.45 2.28 16.93
N GLU A 72 -1.49 3.20 16.89
CA GLU A 72 -1.63 4.47 16.18
C GLU A 72 -1.48 4.32 14.67
N LEU A 73 -2.37 4.96 13.92
CA LEU A 73 -2.34 5.14 12.47
C LEU A 73 -2.14 6.62 12.16
N LEU A 74 -1.24 6.92 11.22
CA LEU A 74 -0.98 8.29 10.77
C LEU A 74 -1.49 8.48 9.35
N TYR A 75 -2.35 9.47 9.17
CA TYR A 75 -2.82 9.95 7.88
C TYR A 75 -2.08 11.22 7.50
N ILE A 76 -1.63 11.29 6.25
CA ILE A 76 -0.95 12.46 5.71
C ILE A 76 -1.63 12.86 4.40
N ALA A 77 -1.99 14.13 4.25
CA ALA A 77 -2.61 14.67 3.05
C ALA A 77 -2.13 16.09 2.75
N ARG A 78 -2.44 16.58 1.54
CA ARG A 78 -2.11 17.96 1.13
C ARG A 78 -3.01 19.01 1.80
N ASP A 79 -4.17 18.60 2.29
CA ASP A 79 -5.16 19.48 2.90
C ASP A 79 -5.82 18.81 4.11
N GLU A 80 -6.24 19.65 5.05
CA GLU A 80 -6.82 19.24 6.34
C GLU A 80 -8.13 18.47 6.17
N ARG A 81 -8.94 18.86 5.20
CA ARG A 81 -10.22 18.21 4.90
C ARG A 81 -9.99 16.74 4.55
N ARG A 82 -9.01 16.42 3.71
CA ARG A 82 -8.70 15.04 3.32
C ARG A 82 -8.10 14.23 4.47
N ALA A 83 -7.19 14.80 5.27
CA ALA A 83 -6.62 14.10 6.43
C ALA A 83 -7.71 13.74 7.46
N THR A 84 -8.65 14.67 7.68
CA THR A 84 -9.82 14.45 8.55
C THR A 84 -10.75 13.38 7.98
N ALA A 85 -11.14 13.47 6.70
CA ALA A 85 -11.99 12.48 6.05
C ALA A 85 -11.40 11.05 6.08
N LEU A 86 -10.08 10.91 5.95
CA LEU A 86 -9.42 9.60 6.10
C LEU A 86 -9.57 9.03 7.51
N SER A 87 -9.36 9.86 8.53
CA SER A 87 -9.52 9.44 9.92
C SER A 87 -10.96 9.03 10.23
N GLU A 88 -11.95 9.76 9.68
CA GLU A 88 -13.38 9.46 9.82
C GLU A 88 -13.78 8.17 9.07
N ALA A 89 -13.29 7.98 7.84
CA ALA A 89 -13.52 6.76 7.08
C ALA A 89 -12.93 5.53 7.78
N GLU A 90 -11.74 5.65 8.37
CA GLU A 90 -11.18 4.58 9.20
C GLU A 90 -12.06 4.32 10.43
N ALA A 91 -12.59 5.35 11.08
CA ALA A 91 -13.52 5.20 12.20
C ALA A 91 -14.68 4.27 11.84
N LEU A 92 -15.32 4.57 10.71
CA LEU A 92 -16.45 3.84 10.18
C LEU A 92 -16.06 2.41 9.84
N SER A 93 -14.88 2.21 9.24
CA SER A 93 -14.37 0.88 8.87
C SER A 93 -14.22 -0.06 10.07
N LEU A 94 -14.00 0.49 11.27
CA LEU A 94 -13.81 -0.27 12.51
C LEU A 94 -15.11 -0.51 13.30
N CYS A 95 -16.26 -0.03 12.83
CA CYS A 95 -17.53 -0.10 13.57
C CYS A 95 -18.16 -1.50 13.64
N GLY A 96 -17.68 -2.49 12.87
CA GLY A 96 -18.19 -3.87 12.92
C GLY A 96 -19.65 -4.05 12.47
N THR A 97 -20.21 -3.09 11.74
CA THR A 97 -21.57 -3.12 11.16
C THR A 97 -21.50 -2.94 9.65
N ASP A 98 -22.63 -2.84 8.94
CA ASP A 98 -22.65 -2.45 7.51
C ASP A 98 -21.91 -1.13 7.23
N ALA A 99 -21.83 -0.24 8.23
CA ALA A 99 -21.03 0.98 8.15
C ALA A 99 -19.52 0.71 7.99
N SER A 100 -19.04 -0.47 8.38
CA SER A 100 -17.66 -0.92 8.15
C SER A 100 -17.34 -1.03 6.68
N ILE A 101 -18.24 -1.65 5.90
CA ILE A 101 -18.09 -1.81 4.46
C ILE A 101 -18.02 -0.45 3.77
N GLU A 102 -18.90 0.48 4.13
CA GLU A 102 -18.89 1.83 3.57
C GLU A 102 -17.64 2.61 3.98
N GLY A 103 -17.20 2.47 5.23
CA GLY A 103 -15.93 3.04 5.70
C GLY A 103 -14.73 2.55 4.89
N HIS A 104 -14.65 1.25 4.59
CA HIS A 104 -13.61 0.70 3.73
C HIS A 104 -13.67 1.20 2.29
N ARG A 105 -14.87 1.36 1.72
CA ARG A 105 -15.05 1.95 0.38
C ARG A 105 -14.53 3.38 0.33
N GLU A 106 -14.97 4.20 1.29
CA GLU A 106 -14.58 5.60 1.37
C GLU A 106 -13.08 5.76 1.63
N LEU A 107 -12.52 4.95 2.53
CA LEU A 107 -11.08 4.94 2.81
C LEU A 107 -10.27 4.61 1.54
N GLY A 108 -10.65 3.55 0.81
CA GLY A 108 -10.00 3.19 -0.45
C GLY A 108 -10.07 4.30 -1.49
N ARG A 109 -11.24 4.96 -1.62
CA ARG A 109 -11.43 6.11 -2.52
C ARG A 109 -10.53 7.30 -2.14
N LEU A 110 -10.48 7.65 -0.86
CA LEU A 110 -9.68 8.76 -0.35
C LEU A 110 -8.18 8.53 -0.51
N LEU A 111 -7.73 7.27 -0.43
CA LEU A 111 -6.36 6.82 -0.67
C LEU A 111 -6.02 6.66 -2.16
N GLY A 112 -7.00 6.78 -3.07
CA GLY A 112 -6.80 6.69 -4.51
C GLY A 112 -6.72 5.26 -5.04
N TYR A 113 -7.25 4.27 -4.33
CA TYR A 113 -7.26 2.89 -4.78
C TYR A 113 -8.27 2.69 -5.92
N PRO A 114 -8.01 1.81 -6.89
CA PRO A 114 -8.96 1.53 -7.96
C PRO A 114 -10.27 0.97 -7.38
N ARG A 115 -11.40 1.52 -7.82
CA ARG A 115 -12.74 1.10 -7.36
C ARG A 115 -12.93 -0.43 -7.43
N CYS A 116 -12.52 -1.07 -8.53
CA CYS A 116 -12.64 -2.53 -8.67
C CYS A 116 -11.84 -3.32 -7.63
N CYS A 117 -10.71 -2.81 -7.14
CA CYS A 117 -9.90 -3.46 -6.12
C CYS A 117 -10.51 -3.26 -4.74
N VAL A 118 -11.06 -2.08 -4.48
CA VAL A 118 -11.83 -1.79 -3.26
C VAL A 118 -13.08 -2.66 -3.20
N ASP A 119 -13.83 -2.77 -4.31
CA ASP A 119 -15.02 -3.61 -4.41
C ASP A 119 -14.69 -5.09 -4.12
N ALA A 120 -13.59 -5.62 -4.69
CA ALA A 120 -13.14 -6.98 -4.40
C ALA A 120 -12.75 -7.18 -2.93
N PHE A 121 -12.08 -6.20 -2.31
CA PHE A 121 -11.74 -6.24 -0.90
C PHE A 121 -13.00 -6.27 0.00
N VAL A 122 -13.97 -5.39 -0.26
CA VAL A 122 -15.18 -5.35 0.57
C VAL A 122 -16.11 -6.54 0.36
N THR A 123 -16.16 -7.11 -0.85
CA THR A 123 -16.85 -8.39 -1.10
C THR A 123 -16.23 -9.48 -0.26
N ARG A 124 -14.89 -9.63 -0.30
CA ARG A 124 -14.18 -10.59 0.55
C ARG A 124 -14.46 -10.37 2.03
N LEU A 125 -14.47 -9.11 2.50
CA LEU A 125 -14.77 -8.80 3.90
C LEU A 125 -16.20 -9.21 4.31
N ALA A 126 -17.19 -9.00 3.42
CA ALA A 126 -18.58 -9.39 3.67
C ALA A 126 -18.75 -10.93 3.69
N ASP A 127 -18.07 -11.63 2.77
CA ASP A 127 -18.13 -13.09 2.67
C ASP A 127 -17.48 -13.79 3.90
N LEU A 128 -16.53 -13.12 4.57
CA LEU A 128 -15.87 -13.61 5.78
C LEU A 128 -16.70 -13.48 7.07
N GLN A 129 -17.81 -12.72 7.06
CA GLN A 129 -18.53 -12.31 8.27
C GLN A 129 -19.60 -13.29 8.82
N PRO A 130 -19.53 -14.62 8.57
CA PRO A 130 -19.97 -15.54 9.62
C PRO A 130 -19.11 -16.81 9.82
N GLN A 131 -18.04 -17.04 9.04
CA GLN A 131 -17.20 -18.23 9.19
C GLN A 131 -15.74 -17.80 9.28
N ALA A 132 -15.23 -17.76 10.51
CA ALA A 132 -13.82 -17.55 10.82
C ALA A 132 -13.00 -18.70 10.22
N HIS A 133 -12.59 -18.53 8.97
CA HIS A 133 -11.48 -19.30 8.44
C HIS A 133 -10.21 -18.75 9.10
N ASP A 134 -9.40 -19.64 9.71
CA ASP A 134 -8.09 -19.33 10.31
C ASP A 134 -7.05 -18.79 9.29
N ALA A 135 -7.47 -18.53 8.06
CA ALA A 135 -6.63 -18.01 7.00
C ALA A 135 -6.42 -16.50 7.13
N SER A 136 -5.18 -16.08 6.96
CA SER A 136 -4.76 -14.68 6.89
C SER A 136 -5.39 -13.93 5.73
N GLU A 137 -5.51 -12.61 5.89
CA GLU A 137 -6.04 -11.73 4.85
C GLU A 137 -5.15 -11.73 3.59
N ASP A 138 -3.81 -11.72 3.75
CA ASP A 138 -2.84 -11.87 2.66
C ASP A 138 -3.13 -13.12 1.81
N TYR A 139 -3.32 -14.28 2.47
CA TYR A 139 -3.60 -15.54 1.79
C TYR A 139 -4.91 -15.48 1.01
N LEU A 140 -6.00 -15.08 1.67
CA LEU A 140 -7.33 -15.01 1.06
C LEU A 140 -7.34 -14.01 -0.10
N ALA A 141 -6.62 -12.90 0.04
CA ALA A 141 -6.52 -11.89 -0.99
C ALA A 141 -5.81 -12.37 -2.25
N VAL A 142 -4.67 -13.04 -2.08
CA VAL A 142 -3.89 -13.57 -3.20
C VAL A 142 -4.63 -14.74 -3.85
N HIS A 143 -5.25 -15.63 -3.07
CA HIS A 143 -6.06 -16.74 -3.57
C HIS A 143 -7.20 -16.24 -4.48
N ASP A 144 -8.03 -15.31 -3.99
CA ASP A 144 -9.16 -14.74 -4.74
C ASP A 144 -8.71 -13.94 -5.98
N ALA A 145 -7.62 -13.17 -5.88
CA ALA A 145 -7.05 -12.47 -7.03
C ALA A 145 -6.52 -13.43 -8.11
N LEU A 146 -5.82 -14.51 -7.73
CA LEU A 146 -5.30 -15.51 -8.65
C LEU A 146 -6.40 -16.24 -9.41
N GLY A 147 -7.51 -16.61 -8.75
CA GLY A 147 -8.64 -17.28 -9.40
C GLY A 147 -9.28 -16.46 -10.54
N ARG A 148 -9.05 -15.14 -10.57
CA ARG A 148 -9.57 -14.21 -11.60
C ARG A 148 -8.49 -13.72 -12.57
N THR A 149 -7.24 -14.17 -12.40
CA THR A 149 -6.08 -13.71 -13.16
C THR A 149 -5.87 -14.59 -14.40
N LYS A 150 -5.60 -13.98 -15.55
CA LYS A 150 -5.14 -14.70 -16.76
C LYS A 150 -3.62 -14.65 -16.92
N ILE A 151 -3.02 -13.51 -16.58
CA ILE A 151 -1.58 -13.27 -16.65
C ILE A 151 -1.16 -12.58 -15.35
N ALA A 152 -0.24 -13.17 -14.61
CA ALA A 152 0.22 -12.57 -13.36
C ALA A 152 1.37 -11.60 -13.61
N HIS A 153 1.17 -10.32 -13.29
CA HIS A 153 2.22 -9.29 -13.42
C HIS A 153 2.92 -9.02 -12.08
N GLY A 154 4.26 -9.10 -12.08
CA GLY A 154 5.09 -8.84 -10.90
C GLY A 154 4.93 -7.43 -10.35
N ARG A 155 4.63 -6.43 -11.21
CA ARG A 155 4.31 -5.06 -10.74
C ARG A 155 3.17 -5.00 -9.72
N LEU A 156 2.29 -6.00 -9.69
CA LEU A 156 1.15 -6.08 -8.78
C LEU A 156 1.38 -7.02 -7.59
N ASN A 157 2.60 -7.48 -7.34
CA ASN A 157 2.94 -8.31 -6.20
C ASN A 157 2.81 -7.52 -4.88
N PRO A 158 1.82 -7.83 -4.01
CA PRO A 158 1.65 -7.15 -2.72
C PRO A 158 2.43 -7.84 -1.59
N THR A 159 3.03 -9.01 -1.84
CA THR A 159 3.64 -9.88 -0.82
C THR A 159 5.06 -10.35 -1.18
N PRO A 160 5.97 -9.46 -1.65
CA PRO A 160 7.35 -9.87 -1.93
C PRO A 160 8.04 -10.39 -0.65
N ARG A 161 8.92 -11.38 -0.82
CA ARG A 161 9.76 -11.91 0.27
C ARG A 161 10.95 -11.00 0.58
N GLY A 162 11.53 -10.39 -0.45
CA GLY A 162 12.80 -9.66 -0.39
C GLY A 162 12.75 -8.26 0.22
N GLY A 163 11.61 -7.78 0.73
CA GLY A 163 11.53 -6.50 1.43
C GLY A 163 10.13 -5.88 1.45
N GLU A 164 9.98 -4.75 2.15
CA GLU A 164 8.73 -3.97 2.28
C GLU A 164 8.38 -3.17 1.01
N SER A 165 9.11 -3.38 -0.08
CA SER A 165 9.00 -2.58 -1.30
C SER A 165 7.96 -3.16 -2.25
N THR A 166 6.68 -2.87 -2.00
CA THR A 166 5.60 -3.08 -2.97
C THR A 166 5.38 -1.83 -3.81
N LEU A 167 5.00 -1.98 -5.08
CA LEU A 167 4.56 -0.84 -5.90
C LEU A 167 3.13 -0.41 -5.56
N ILE A 168 2.31 -1.33 -5.05
CA ILE A 168 0.94 -1.08 -4.62
C ILE A 168 0.78 -1.37 -3.13
N SER A 169 -0.03 -0.55 -2.46
CA SER A 169 -0.30 -0.63 -1.02
C SER A 169 -1.69 -1.22 -0.72
N TYR A 170 -2.19 -2.02 -1.65
CA TYR A 170 -3.52 -2.62 -1.63
C TYR A 170 -3.47 -3.94 -2.39
N TYR A 171 -4.41 -4.84 -2.10
CA TYR A 171 -4.57 -6.08 -2.85
C TYR A 171 -5.28 -5.83 -4.18
N PRO A 172 -4.69 -6.21 -5.32
CA PRO A 172 -5.36 -6.06 -6.60
C PRO A 172 -6.52 -7.06 -6.68
N CYS A 173 -7.60 -6.71 -7.38
CA CYS A 173 -8.70 -7.68 -7.63
C CYS A 173 -8.27 -8.83 -8.56
N ARG A 174 -7.17 -8.65 -9.30
CA ARG A 174 -6.54 -9.63 -10.19
C ARG A 174 -5.14 -9.15 -10.54
N PHE A 175 -4.21 -10.05 -10.81
CA PHE A 175 -2.82 -9.70 -11.13
C PHE A 175 -2.60 -9.20 -12.57
N ASP A 176 -3.68 -9.10 -13.36
CA ASP A 176 -3.74 -8.38 -14.65
C ASP A 176 -4.68 -7.15 -14.60
N CYS A 177 -4.94 -6.60 -13.41
CA CYS A 177 -5.85 -5.46 -13.24
C CYS A 177 -5.30 -4.22 -13.97
N THR A 178 -5.97 -3.80 -15.06
CA THR A 178 -5.52 -2.68 -15.90
C THR A 178 -5.30 -1.38 -15.12
N LEU A 179 -6.17 -1.05 -14.16
CA LEU A 179 -6.04 0.18 -13.37
C LEU A 179 -4.85 0.12 -12.42
N SER A 180 -4.66 -1.02 -11.75
CA SER A 180 -3.52 -1.24 -10.86
C SER A 180 -2.21 -1.28 -11.64
N LEU A 181 -2.19 -1.90 -12.82
CA LEU A 181 -1.02 -1.93 -13.70
C LEU A 181 -0.61 -0.52 -14.14
N ARG A 182 -1.57 0.31 -14.55
CA ARG A 182 -1.31 1.71 -14.90
C ARG A 182 -0.70 2.48 -13.73
N TYR A 183 -1.23 2.28 -12.52
CA TYR A 183 -0.68 2.90 -11.31
C TYR A 183 0.74 2.40 -11.02
N GLY A 184 0.96 1.09 -10.98
CA GLY A 184 2.26 0.47 -10.71
C GLY A 184 3.33 0.86 -11.73
N GLU A 185 2.99 0.89 -13.02
CA GLU A 185 3.87 1.32 -14.10
C GLU A 185 4.21 2.82 -14.02
N ALA A 186 3.23 3.67 -13.68
CA ALA A 186 3.49 5.09 -13.49
C ALA A 186 4.46 5.33 -12.33
N LEU A 187 4.28 4.62 -11.21
CA LEU A 187 5.17 4.74 -10.06
C LEU A 187 6.56 4.17 -10.35
N PHE A 188 6.63 2.99 -10.97
CA PHE A 188 7.90 2.37 -11.33
C PHE A 188 8.72 3.27 -12.26
N ARG A 189 8.11 3.92 -13.26
CA ARG A 189 8.81 4.88 -14.13
C ARG A 189 9.39 6.07 -13.35
N LYS A 190 8.69 6.56 -12.33
CA LYS A 190 9.22 7.64 -11.46
C LYS A 190 10.41 7.15 -10.63
N ILE A 191 10.36 5.93 -10.12
CA ILE A 191 11.48 5.32 -9.39
C ILE A 191 12.66 5.10 -10.33
N ALA A 192 12.46 4.45 -11.48
CA ALA A 192 13.51 4.14 -12.45
C ALA A 192 14.21 5.40 -13.00
N GLY A 193 13.46 6.49 -13.22
CA GLY A 193 14.03 7.75 -13.67
C GLY A 193 14.91 8.46 -12.64
N ARG A 194 14.73 8.21 -11.34
CA ARG A 194 15.52 8.83 -10.27
C ARG A 194 16.57 7.89 -9.66
N TRP A 195 16.25 6.60 -9.55
CA TRP A 195 17.06 5.56 -8.90
C TRP A 195 17.04 4.27 -9.73
N PRO A 196 17.78 4.20 -10.86
CA PRO A 196 17.73 3.06 -11.77
C PRO A 196 18.15 1.74 -11.11
N HIS A 197 19.26 1.73 -10.35
CA HIS A 197 19.72 0.53 -9.64
C HIS A 197 18.66 0.00 -8.64
N ARG A 198 17.97 0.92 -7.95
CA ARG A 198 16.91 0.55 -7.02
C ARG A 198 15.68 -0.01 -7.74
N ALA A 199 15.36 0.53 -8.92
CA ALA A 199 14.28 0.00 -9.73
C ALA A 199 14.55 -1.44 -10.19
N ASP A 200 15.79 -1.76 -10.54
CA ASP A 200 16.20 -3.13 -10.89
C ASP A 200 16.08 -4.09 -9.70
N GLU A 201 16.47 -3.66 -8.49
CA GLU A 201 16.26 -4.44 -7.26
C GLU A 201 14.78 -4.70 -7.00
N ILE A 202 13.95 -3.65 -7.02
CA ILE A 202 12.51 -3.74 -6.83
C ILE A 202 11.90 -4.70 -7.85
N ARG A 203 12.31 -4.60 -9.11
CA ARG A 203 11.83 -5.50 -10.16
C ARG A 203 12.18 -6.96 -9.87
N ARG A 204 13.42 -7.24 -9.47
CA ARG A 204 13.82 -8.61 -9.11
C ARG A 204 13.01 -9.16 -7.95
N TRP A 205 12.81 -8.39 -6.89
CA TRP A 205 12.03 -8.83 -5.72
C TRP A 205 10.56 -9.05 -6.03
N LEU A 206 9.96 -8.17 -6.82
CA LEU A 206 8.54 -8.28 -7.17
C LEU A 206 8.27 -9.40 -8.17
N MET A 207 9.27 -9.79 -8.98
CA MET A 207 9.18 -10.95 -9.87
C MET A 207 9.53 -12.27 -9.18
N GLU A 208 10.05 -12.25 -7.95
CA GLU A 208 10.37 -13.49 -7.21
C GLU A 208 9.07 -14.24 -6.88
N PRO A 209 8.92 -15.51 -7.32
CA PRO A 209 7.79 -16.33 -6.93
C PRO A 209 7.71 -16.51 -5.40
N VAL A 210 6.49 -16.42 -4.85
CA VAL A 210 6.24 -16.53 -3.42
C VAL A 210 5.10 -17.51 -3.15
N THR A 211 5.29 -18.36 -2.15
CA THR A 211 4.23 -19.20 -1.61
C THR A 211 3.67 -18.57 -0.35
N LEU A 212 2.35 -18.51 -0.24
CA LEU A 212 1.63 -18.06 0.95
C LEU A 212 0.93 -19.26 1.58
N THR A 213 1.20 -19.49 2.86
CA THR A 213 0.43 -20.44 3.67
C THR A 213 -0.88 -19.81 4.12
N ALA A 214 -1.85 -20.62 4.54
CA ALA A 214 -3.09 -20.11 5.14
C ALA A 214 -2.81 -19.11 6.27
N ALA A 215 -1.80 -19.36 7.12
CA ALA A 215 -1.41 -18.46 8.22
C ALA A 215 -0.75 -17.13 7.75
N GLY A 216 -0.51 -16.94 6.45
CA GLY A 216 0.10 -15.74 5.89
C GLY A 216 1.64 -15.77 5.85
N THR A 217 2.23 -16.94 6.13
CA THR A 217 3.68 -17.11 6.04
C THR A 217 4.11 -17.07 4.58
N ARG A 218 5.15 -16.27 4.29
CA ARG A 218 5.74 -16.13 2.96
C ARG A 218 6.94 -17.05 2.81
N LEU A 219 6.84 -18.03 1.92
CA LEU A 219 7.84 -19.07 1.69
C LEU A 219 8.41 -18.99 0.26
N PRO A 220 9.63 -19.51 0.03
CA PRO A 220 10.08 -19.83 -1.32
C PRO A 220 9.05 -20.67 -2.10
N ALA A 221 8.99 -20.49 -3.43
CA ALA A 221 8.04 -21.22 -4.27
C ALA A 221 8.27 -22.75 -4.35
N ASP A 222 9.46 -23.23 -4.02
CA ASP A 222 9.81 -24.65 -3.93
C ASP A 222 9.50 -25.28 -2.56
N ALA A 223 9.05 -24.48 -1.59
CA ALA A 223 8.65 -24.92 -0.25
C ALA A 223 7.12 -25.09 -0.10
N SER A 224 6.37 -25.18 -1.21
CA SER A 224 4.90 -25.30 -1.18
C SER A 224 4.43 -26.66 -0.67
N SER A 225 3.41 -26.64 0.18
CA SER A 225 2.65 -27.81 0.63
C SER A 225 1.22 -27.82 0.09
N GLU A 226 0.49 -28.91 0.32
CA GLU A 226 -0.94 -28.98 0.00
C GLU A 226 -1.70 -27.89 0.75
N GLY A 227 -2.55 -27.14 0.03
CA GLY A 227 -3.33 -26.03 0.58
C GLY A 227 -2.61 -24.67 0.57
N ASP A 228 -1.33 -24.61 0.18
CA ASP A 228 -0.65 -23.33 -0.01
C ASP A 228 -0.97 -22.70 -1.38
N VAL A 229 -0.83 -21.37 -1.47
CA VAL A 229 -1.00 -20.63 -2.73
C VAL A 229 0.35 -20.12 -3.22
N THR A 230 0.77 -20.58 -4.40
CA THR A 230 2.00 -20.09 -5.04
C THR A 230 1.68 -19.02 -6.08
N LEU A 231 2.17 -17.81 -5.85
CA LEU A 231 2.11 -16.69 -6.80
C LEU A 231 3.37 -16.71 -7.68
N ARG A 232 3.19 -17.02 -8.97
CA ARG A 232 4.21 -16.94 -10.02
C ARG A 232 3.84 -15.81 -10.97
N PHE A 233 4.83 -15.13 -11.53
CA PHE A 233 4.62 -14.00 -12.43
C PHE A 233 5.08 -14.32 -13.85
N ASP A 234 4.17 -14.18 -14.80
CA ASP A 234 4.39 -14.44 -16.22
C ASP A 234 4.96 -13.21 -16.93
N ALA A 235 4.74 -12.04 -16.33
CA ALA A 235 5.12 -10.76 -16.91
C ALA A 235 5.60 -9.78 -15.84
N TRP A 236 6.40 -8.81 -16.27
CA TRP A 236 6.59 -7.59 -15.50
C TRP A 236 5.30 -6.78 -15.54
#